data_AF-A0A8C3XPE5-F1
#
_entry.id   AF-A0A8C3XPE5-F1
#
_cell.length_a   1.000
_cell.length_b   1.000
_cell.length_c   1.000
_cell.angle_alpha   90.00
_cell.angle_beta   90.00
_cell.angle_gamma   90.00
#
_symmetry.space_group_name_H-M   'P 1'
#
loop_
_entity.id
_entity.type
_entity.pdbx_description
1 polymer ?
#
loop_
_entity_poly.entity_id
_entity_poly.type
_entity_poly.pdbx_seq_one_letter_code
_entity_poly.pdbx_strand_id
1 'polypeptide(L)'
;MNYSHFITAVSAARKASPIRLLTELMQKSPPSLISLAGGAPNPNTFPFKMATITTGDGTAVEIGEDLMKRALQYSASAGIPELLSWLKDLQKSLHNPPTAKYSPDQGQMEICVTTGSQEGLSKVRLKAEYIVASVKCNYLLL
;
A
#
# COMPACT_ATOMS: atom_id res chain seq x y z
N MET A 1 -6.57 -17.25 -12.79
CA MET A 1 -5.52 -17.21 -13.85
C MET A 1 -4.16 -17.42 -13.20
N ASN A 2 -3.25 -18.22 -13.77
CA ASN A 2 -1.95 -18.54 -13.16
C ASN A 2 -0.78 -17.89 -13.93
N TYR A 3 -0.07 -16.97 -13.29
CA TYR A 3 1.07 -16.25 -13.87
C TYR A 3 2.44 -16.71 -13.32
N SER A 4 2.49 -17.81 -12.58
CA SER A 4 3.71 -18.25 -11.87
C SER A 4 4.89 -18.49 -12.80
N HIS A 5 4.64 -18.90 -14.05
CA HIS A 5 5.68 -19.12 -15.06
C HIS A 5 6.42 -17.86 -15.49
N PHE A 6 5.86 -16.66 -15.25
CA PHE A 6 6.54 -15.40 -15.55
C PHE A 6 7.42 -14.92 -14.40
N ILE A 7 7.33 -15.54 -13.22
CA ILE A 7 8.04 -15.10 -12.03
C ILE A 7 9.49 -15.61 -12.04
N THR A 8 10.43 -14.70 -11.83
CA THR A 8 11.86 -15.03 -11.76
C THR A 8 12.17 -15.96 -10.57
N ALA A 9 13.21 -16.80 -10.68
CA ALA A 9 13.66 -17.64 -9.57
C ALA A 9 13.99 -16.83 -8.30
N VAL A 10 14.59 -15.64 -8.48
CA VAL A 10 14.92 -14.72 -7.37
C VAL A 10 13.66 -14.23 -6.67
N SER A 11 12.62 -13.84 -7.41
CA SER A 11 11.36 -13.40 -6.82
C SER A 11 10.61 -14.54 -6.15
N ALA A 12 10.58 -15.73 -6.77
CA ALA A 12 9.95 -16.93 -6.23
C ALA A 12 10.58 -17.38 -4.90
N ALA A 13 11.88 -17.13 -4.69
CA ALA A 13 12.59 -17.47 -3.47
C ALA A 13 12.31 -16.52 -2.28
N ARG A 14 11.65 -15.37 -2.51
CA ARG A 14 11.36 -14.40 -1.44
C ARG A 14 10.34 -14.97 -0.47
N LYS A 15 10.64 -14.89 0.83
CA LYS A 15 9.73 -15.27 1.92
C LYS A 15 9.23 -14.03 2.65
N ALA A 16 8.02 -14.11 3.20
CA ALA A 16 7.49 -13.06 4.06
C ALA A 16 8.40 -12.86 5.29
N SER A 17 8.64 -11.61 5.66
CA SER A 17 9.40 -11.30 6.86
C SER A 17 8.58 -11.68 8.11
N PRO A 18 9.11 -12.50 9.04
CA PRO A 18 8.39 -12.89 10.25
C PRO A 18 7.92 -11.69 11.08
N ILE A 19 8.73 -10.64 11.17
CA ILE A 19 8.39 -9.41 11.91
C ILE A 19 7.25 -8.65 11.23
N ARG A 20 7.18 -8.68 9.89
CA ARG A 20 6.07 -8.05 9.15
C ARG A 20 4.76 -8.81 9.34
N LEU A 21 4.81 -10.14 9.33
CA LEU A 21 3.64 -10.97 9.66
C LEU A 21 3.17 -10.72 11.10
N LEU A 22 4.09 -10.61 12.05
CA LEU A 22 3.76 -10.25 13.43
C LEU A 22 3.11 -8.87 13.52
N THR A 23 3.59 -7.89 12.76
CA THR A 23 2.99 -6.54 12.72
C THR A 23 1.55 -6.59 12.24
N GLU A 24 1.24 -7.38 11.20
CA GLU A 24 -0.12 -7.57 10.71
C GLU A 24 -1.03 -8.24 11.75
N LEU A 25 -0.50 -9.23 12.50
CA LEU A 25 -1.23 -9.86 13.59
C LEU A 25 -1.51 -8.87 14.72
N MET A 26 -0.53 -8.05 15.10
CA MET A 26 -0.70 -7.01 16.12
C MET A 26 -1.75 -5.97 15.71
N GLN A 27 -1.78 -5.56 14.44
CA GLN A 27 -2.80 -4.64 13.93
C GLN A 27 -4.22 -5.20 13.98
N LYS A 28 -4.38 -6.53 13.94
CA LYS A 28 -5.68 -7.22 14.04
C LYS A 28 -6.00 -7.68 15.47
N SER A 29 -5.07 -7.53 16.40
CA SER A 29 -5.21 -7.99 17.78
C SER A 29 -6.07 -7.02 18.59
N PRO A 30 -6.75 -7.51 19.65
CA PRO A 30 -7.52 -6.63 20.52
C PRO A 30 -6.61 -5.63 21.26
N PRO A 31 -7.11 -4.43 21.62
CA PRO A 31 -6.32 -3.41 22.34
C PRO A 31 -5.75 -3.87 23.70
N SER A 32 -6.33 -4.93 24.28
CA SER A 32 -5.84 -5.54 25.52
C SER A 32 -4.53 -6.32 25.36
N LEU A 33 -4.14 -6.65 24.12
CA LEU A 33 -2.91 -7.38 23.84
C LEU A 33 -1.70 -6.44 23.93
N ILE A 34 -0.84 -6.69 24.92
CA ILE A 34 0.44 -5.99 25.06
C ILE A 34 1.49 -6.77 24.27
N SER A 35 2.04 -6.16 23.22
CA SER A 35 3.14 -6.75 22.46
C SER A 35 4.48 -6.20 22.92
N LEU A 36 5.35 -7.08 23.38
CA LEU A 36 6.76 -6.78 23.69
C LEU A 36 7.71 -7.18 22.54
N ALA A 37 7.17 -7.74 21.46
CA ALA A 37 7.95 -8.25 20.33
C ALA A 37 8.10 -7.23 19.19
N GLY A 38 7.34 -6.12 19.24
CA GLY A 38 7.38 -5.08 18.21
C GLY A 38 8.49 -4.06 18.44
N GLY A 39 9.13 -3.62 17.35
CA GLY A 39 10.08 -2.48 17.34
C GLY A 39 9.40 -1.15 16.95
N ALA A 40 8.13 -0.97 17.29
CA ALA A 40 7.36 0.22 16.89
C ALA A 40 7.56 1.35 17.93
N PRO A 41 8.03 2.53 17.54
CA PRO A 41 8.21 3.65 18.46
C PRO A 41 6.87 4.16 19.02
N ASN A 42 6.90 4.76 20.22
CA ASN A 42 5.73 5.34 20.86
C ASN A 42 5.19 6.54 20.03
N PRO A 43 3.94 6.49 19.53
CA PRO A 43 3.40 7.58 18.70
C PRO A 43 3.34 8.94 19.40
N ASN A 44 3.30 8.98 20.73
CA ASN A 44 3.29 10.24 21.48
C ASN A 44 4.63 11.00 21.40
N THR A 45 5.72 10.31 21.05
CA THR A 45 7.04 10.95 20.88
C THR A 45 7.26 11.53 19.49
N PHE A 46 6.32 11.34 18.55
CA PHE A 46 6.43 11.93 17.22
C PHE A 46 6.33 13.46 17.28
N PRO A 47 7.21 14.20 16.57
CA PRO A 47 7.30 15.66 16.69
C PRO A 47 6.19 16.42 15.94
N PHE A 48 5.50 15.78 15.00
CA PHE A 48 4.37 16.37 14.29
C PHE A 48 3.05 15.88 14.88
N LYS A 49 2.17 16.81 15.25
CA LYS A 49 0.89 16.50 15.91
C LYS A 49 -0.31 16.66 14.99
N MET A 50 -0.34 17.71 14.20
CA MET A 50 -1.43 17.96 13.25
C MET A 50 -0.89 18.76 12.06
N ALA A 51 -1.62 18.74 10.97
CA ALA A 51 -1.32 19.55 9.80
C ALA A 51 -2.61 19.99 9.12
N THR A 52 -2.63 21.20 8.59
CA THR A 52 -3.69 21.68 7.71
C THR A 52 -3.05 22.06 6.39
N ILE A 53 -3.54 21.47 5.29
CA ILE A 53 -3.09 21.76 3.94
C ILE A 53 -4.22 22.46 3.20
N THR A 54 -3.96 23.66 2.70
CA THR A 54 -4.92 24.40 1.87
C THR A 54 -4.64 24.12 0.40
N THR A 55 -5.65 23.68 -0.34
CA THR A 55 -5.58 23.46 -1.78
C THR A 55 -5.77 24.78 -2.54
N GLY A 56 -5.42 24.81 -3.82
CA GLY A 56 -5.44 26.04 -4.63
C GLY A 56 -6.82 26.70 -4.79
N ASP A 57 -7.89 25.93 -4.59
CA ASP A 57 -9.29 26.38 -4.56
C ASP A 57 -9.73 26.91 -3.17
N GLY A 58 -8.82 26.93 -2.18
CA GLY A 58 -9.08 27.40 -0.82
C GLY A 58 -9.64 26.33 0.13
N THR A 59 -9.87 25.10 -0.34
CA THR A 59 -10.34 24.00 0.52
C THR A 59 -9.25 23.62 1.53
N ALA A 60 -9.60 23.49 2.81
CA ALA A 60 -8.68 23.07 3.86
C ALA A 60 -8.81 21.56 4.12
N VAL A 61 -7.70 20.83 4.03
CA VAL A 61 -7.57 19.42 4.39
C VAL A 61 -6.88 19.32 5.74
N GLU A 62 -7.59 18.81 6.73
CA GLU A 62 -7.08 18.67 8.10
C GLU A 62 -6.61 17.25 8.39
N ILE A 63 -5.41 17.15 8.95
CA ILE A 63 -4.82 15.92 9.48
C ILE A 63 -4.75 16.08 11.00
N GLY A 64 -5.73 15.49 11.68
CA GLY A 64 -5.80 15.47 13.15
C GLY A 64 -4.77 14.55 13.80
N GLU A 65 -4.69 14.58 15.13
CA GLU A 65 -3.62 13.93 15.90
C GLU A 65 -3.56 12.41 15.74
N ASP A 66 -4.70 11.73 15.78
CA ASP A 66 -4.75 10.28 15.61
C ASP A 66 -4.33 9.86 14.20
N LEU A 67 -4.75 10.61 13.18
CA LEU A 67 -4.35 10.36 11.80
C LEU A 67 -2.85 10.64 11.61
N MET A 68 -2.33 11.71 12.20
CA MET A 68 -0.90 12.03 12.17
C MET A 68 -0.06 10.93 12.82
N LYS A 69 -0.47 10.45 14.01
CA LYS A 69 0.19 9.32 14.70
C LYS A 69 0.22 8.06 13.83
N ARG A 70 -0.87 7.75 13.15
CA ARG A 70 -0.96 6.60 12.24
C ARG A 70 -0.11 6.79 10.98
N ALA A 71 -0.11 7.99 10.41
CA ALA A 71 0.63 8.32 9.18
C ALA A 71 2.15 8.23 9.38
N LEU A 72 2.65 8.60 10.56
CA LEU A 72 4.07 8.57 10.90
C LEU A 72 4.56 7.19 11.38
N GLN A 73 3.64 6.27 11.70
CA GLN A 73 3.97 4.95 12.19
C GLN A 73 4.18 3.96 11.03
N TYR A 74 4.96 2.89 11.29
CA TYR A 74 5.04 1.76 10.40
C TYR A 74 3.67 1.14 10.10
N SER A 75 3.43 0.83 8.83
CA SER A 75 2.18 0.25 8.34
C SER A 75 2.42 -0.96 7.45
N ALA A 76 1.34 -1.57 6.96
CA ALA A 76 1.43 -2.69 6.02
C ALA A 76 2.18 -2.26 4.75
N SER A 77 2.98 -3.16 4.18
CA SER A 77 3.79 -2.86 2.98
C SER A 77 2.95 -2.39 1.79
N ALA A 78 1.69 -2.80 1.72
CA ALA A 78 0.79 -2.42 0.64
C ALA A 78 0.32 -0.96 0.74
N GLY A 79 0.29 -0.38 1.95
CA GLY A 79 -0.27 0.94 2.23
C GLY A 79 -1.28 0.91 3.37
N ILE A 80 -1.78 2.09 3.74
CA ILE A 80 -2.84 2.21 4.75
C ILE A 80 -4.20 1.76 4.17
N PRO A 81 -5.04 1.03 4.93
CA PRO A 81 -6.28 0.44 4.41
C PRO A 81 -7.24 1.43 3.76
N GLU A 82 -7.39 2.62 4.34
CA GLU A 82 -8.31 3.65 3.85
C GLU A 82 -7.91 4.15 2.46
N LEU A 83 -6.62 4.41 2.25
CA LEU A 83 -6.09 4.80 0.95
C LEU A 83 -6.23 3.68 -0.08
N LEU A 84 -5.96 2.43 0.32
CA LEU A 84 -6.11 1.29 -0.57
C LEU A 84 -7.56 1.08 -1.00
N SER A 85 -8.52 1.24 -0.09
CA SER A 85 -9.94 1.17 -0.43
C SER A 85 -10.32 2.27 -1.43
N TRP A 86 -9.93 3.51 -1.15
CA TRP A 86 -10.22 4.64 -2.02
C TRP A 86 -9.60 4.46 -3.42
N LEU A 87 -8.35 4.02 -3.51
CA LEU A 87 -7.69 3.74 -4.79
C LEU A 87 -8.37 2.59 -5.56
N LYS A 88 -8.84 1.55 -4.86
CA LYS A 88 -9.58 0.45 -5.49
C LYS A 88 -10.88 0.96 -6.10
N ASP A 89 -11.59 1.84 -5.41
CA ASP A 89 -12.85 2.39 -5.91
C ASP A 89 -12.63 3.39 -7.05
N LEU A 90 -11.57 4.19 -7.00
CA LEU A 90 -11.13 5.03 -8.12
C LEU A 90 -10.83 4.18 -9.36
N GLN A 91 -10.10 3.07 -9.19
CA GLN A 91 -9.75 2.19 -10.30
C GLN A 91 -11.00 1.53 -10.91
N LYS A 92 -11.98 1.16 -10.08
CA LYS A 92 -13.27 0.63 -10.55
C LYS A 92 -14.09 1.69 -11.29
N SER A 93 -14.13 2.92 -10.80
CA SER A 93 -14.95 3.98 -11.40
C SER A 93 -14.40 4.42 -12.76
N LEU A 94 -13.08 4.52 -12.91
CA LEU A 94 -12.45 4.97 -14.14
C LEU A 94 -12.26 3.85 -15.18
N HIS A 95 -11.91 2.64 -14.73
CA HIS A 95 -11.49 1.57 -15.63
C HIS A 95 -12.40 0.34 -15.63
N ASN A 96 -13.26 0.18 -14.62
CA ASN A 96 -14.17 -0.96 -14.43
C ASN A 96 -13.56 -2.33 -14.86
N PRO A 97 -12.41 -2.73 -14.30
CA PRO A 97 -11.69 -3.89 -14.77
C PRO A 97 -12.49 -5.18 -14.48
N PRO A 98 -12.57 -6.14 -15.41
CA PRO A 98 -13.33 -7.37 -15.22
C PRO A 98 -12.93 -8.16 -13.96
N THR A 99 -11.64 -8.11 -13.60
CA THR A 99 -11.06 -8.79 -12.44
C THR A 99 -11.46 -8.17 -11.10
N ALA A 100 -12.07 -6.98 -11.06
CA ALA A 100 -12.52 -6.37 -9.80
C ALA A 100 -13.61 -7.19 -9.10
N LYS A 101 -14.41 -7.93 -9.87
CA LYS A 101 -15.53 -8.75 -9.36
C LYS A 101 -15.16 -10.20 -9.09
N TYR A 102 -13.92 -10.60 -9.39
CA TYR A 102 -13.47 -11.96 -9.16
C TYR A 102 -13.28 -12.22 -7.67
N SER A 103 -13.38 -13.48 -7.26
CA SER A 103 -12.96 -13.89 -5.93
C SER A 103 -11.42 -13.89 -5.83
N PRO A 104 -10.83 -13.82 -4.62
CA PRO A 104 -9.38 -13.82 -4.44
C PRO A 104 -8.68 -15.02 -5.10
N ASP A 105 -9.28 -16.20 -5.05
CA ASP A 105 -8.79 -17.44 -5.68
C ASP A 105 -8.81 -17.38 -7.21
N GLN A 106 -9.68 -16.56 -7.80
CA GLN A 106 -9.79 -16.39 -9.25
C GLN A 106 -8.83 -15.32 -9.80
N GLY A 107 -8.12 -14.59 -8.93
CA GLY A 107 -7.22 -13.50 -9.31
C GLY A 107 -7.92 -12.14 -9.30
N GLN A 108 -8.60 -11.84 -8.19
CA GLN A 108 -9.19 -10.53 -7.95
C GLN A 108 -8.16 -9.41 -8.12
N MET A 109 -8.61 -8.27 -8.66
CA MET A 109 -7.77 -7.08 -8.73
C MET A 109 -7.32 -6.64 -7.33
N GLU A 110 -6.02 -6.41 -7.19
CA GLU A 110 -5.39 -5.86 -5.99
C GLU A 110 -4.61 -4.58 -6.30
N ILE A 111 -4.41 -3.76 -5.26
CA ILE A 111 -3.65 -2.50 -5.35
C ILE A 111 -2.58 -2.50 -4.26
N CYS A 112 -1.41 -1.98 -4.61
CA CYS A 112 -0.36 -1.64 -3.64
C CYS A 112 0.22 -0.27 -3.97
N VAL A 113 0.59 0.48 -2.94
CA VAL A 113 1.20 1.79 -3.07
C VAL A 113 2.70 1.62 -3.36
N THR A 114 3.20 2.44 -4.28
CA THR A 114 4.63 2.56 -4.61
C THR A 114 5.05 4.01 -4.41
N THR A 115 6.35 4.27 -4.33
CA THR A 115 6.87 5.65 -4.21
C THR A 115 6.99 6.36 -5.56
N GLY A 116 6.37 5.82 -6.61
CA GLY A 116 6.36 6.37 -7.95
C GLY A 116 6.42 5.29 -9.03
N SER A 117 6.08 5.67 -10.25
CA SER A 117 6.02 4.76 -11.40
C SER A 117 7.37 4.08 -11.71
N GLN A 118 8.48 4.80 -11.54
CA GLN A 118 9.82 4.25 -11.76
C GLN A 118 10.19 3.18 -10.74
N GLU A 119 9.77 3.36 -9.48
CA GLU A 119 9.99 2.39 -8.41
C GLU A 119 9.12 1.14 -8.61
N GLY A 120 7.86 1.33 -9.02
CA GLY A 120 7.01 0.22 -9.42
C GLY A 120 7.62 -0.58 -10.57
N LEU A 121 8.13 0.10 -11.60
CA LEU A 121 8.77 -0.53 -12.75
C LEU A 121 10.02 -1.32 -12.37
N SER A 122 10.89 -0.76 -11.52
CA SER A 122 12.11 -1.45 -11.07
C SER A 122 11.79 -2.71 -10.27
N LYS A 123 10.75 -2.68 -9.41
CA LYS A 123 10.25 -3.86 -8.69
C LYS A 123 9.68 -4.92 -9.64
N VAL A 124 8.90 -4.53 -10.66
CA VAL A 124 8.31 -5.48 -11.62
C VAL A 124 9.39 -6.16 -12.47
N ARG A 125 10.41 -5.40 -12.92
CA ARG A 125 11.55 -5.96 -13.65
C ARG A 125 12.28 -7.07 -12.87
N LEU A 126 12.37 -6.93 -11.55
CA LEU A 126 12.97 -7.97 -10.70
C LEU A 126 12.03 -9.17 -10.47
N LYS A 127 10.72 -8.99 -10.66
CA LYS A 127 9.70 -10.01 -10.44
C LYS A 127 9.38 -10.83 -11.68
N ALA A 128 9.29 -10.22 -12.85
CA ALA A 128 8.82 -10.86 -14.07
C ALA A 128 9.89 -10.90 -15.17
N GLU A 129 10.05 -12.05 -15.83
CA GLU A 129 11.06 -12.21 -16.90
C GLU A 129 10.68 -11.50 -18.21
N TYR A 130 9.39 -11.34 -18.51
CA TYR A 130 8.94 -10.87 -19.85
C TYR A 130 7.75 -9.90 -19.88
N ILE A 131 7.24 -9.42 -18.74
CA ILE A 131 6.09 -8.49 -18.73
C ILE A 131 6.55 -7.12 -18.24
N VAL A 132 6.93 -6.26 -19.19
CA VAL A 132 6.98 -4.81 -18.98
C VAL A 132 6.04 -4.17 -19.99
N ALA A 133 4.74 -4.22 -19.73
CA ALA A 133 3.83 -3.27 -20.33
C ALA A 133 3.93 -1.96 -19.53
N SER A 134 4.76 -1.04 -20.02
CA SER A 134 4.72 0.35 -19.57
C SER A 134 3.38 0.93 -19.98
N VAL A 135 2.42 0.97 -19.05
CA VAL A 135 1.34 1.95 -19.17
C VAL A 135 1.99 3.28 -18.82
N LYS A 136 2.48 3.99 -19.85
CA LYS A 136 2.70 5.44 -19.76
C LYS A 136 1.36 6.06 -19.43
N CYS A 137 1.06 6.21 -18.14
CA CYS A 137 0.07 7.18 -17.72
C CYS A 137 0.73 8.55 -17.90
N ASN A 138 0.67 9.06 -19.14
CA ASN A 138 0.92 10.46 -19.43
C ASN A 138 -0.23 11.27 -18.81
N TYR A 139 -0.18 11.51 -17.51
CA TYR A 139 -0.73 12.72 -16.93
C TYR A 139 0.46 13.53 -16.44
N LEU A 140 1.00 14.26 -17.41
CA LEU A 140 1.78 15.47 -17.20
C LEU A 140 0.87 16.44 -16.43
N LEU A 141 1.09 16.61 -15.14
CA LEU A 141 0.67 17.81 -14.41
C LEU A 141 1.95 18.61 -14.18
N LEU A 142 2.18 19.53 -15.11
CA LEU A 142 2.76 20.83 -14.78
C LEU A 142 1.78 21.56 -13.86
#